data_AF-A0A858QY33-F1
#
_entry.id   AF-A0A858QY33-F1
#
_cell.length_a   1.000
_cell.length_b   1.000
_cell.length_c   1.000
_cell.angle_alpha   90.00
_cell.angle_beta   90.00
_cell.angle_gamma   90.00
#
_symmetry.space_group_name_H-M   'P 1'
#
loop_
_entity.id
_entity.type
_entity.pdbx_description
1 polymer ?
#
loop_
_entity_poly.entity_id
_entity_poly.type
_entity_poly.pdbx_seq_one_letter_code
_entity_poly.pdbx_strand_id
1 'polypeptide(L)'
;MKWAIIVLIMFSLIGSMMWVMPSPRQRFQSKLRLEARKHGFQVQLSRLELPRAKGETESEAINVPAYRLLRGALPKGEREKWTEWSVGRVDAFANEGLPEGWSWIKGERALNPAKLAFVSQWLKTLPKEVEAVESTAIHLSLFWREPERAGALDELHGLAKQLIDEVV
;
A
#
# COMPACT_ATOMS: atom_id res chain seq x y z
N MET A 1 -49.45 29.43 5.22
CA MET A 1 -48.53 29.69 6.36
C MET A 1 -47.86 28.41 6.87
N LYS A 2 -48.56 27.47 7.51
CA LYS A 2 -47.96 26.25 8.11
C LYS A 2 -47.20 25.35 7.12
N TRP A 3 -47.71 25.19 5.90
CA TRP A 3 -47.10 24.37 4.86
C TRP A 3 -45.74 24.91 4.37
N ALA A 4 -45.55 26.22 4.35
CA ALA A 4 -44.28 26.83 3.95
C ALA A 4 -43.15 26.52 4.95
N ILE A 5 -43.48 26.48 6.25
CA ILE A 5 -42.52 26.12 7.31
C ILE A 5 -42.12 24.65 7.18
N ILE A 6 -43.08 23.76 6.91
CA ILE A 6 -42.82 22.32 6.71
C ILE A 6 -41.91 22.09 5.50
N VAL A 7 -42.20 22.75 4.37
CA VAL A 7 -41.37 22.66 3.16
C VAL A 7 -39.95 23.20 3.40
N LEU A 8 -39.82 24.31 4.14
CA LEU A 8 -38.52 24.89 4.47
C LEU A 8 -37.68 23.98 5.38
N ILE A 9 -38.29 23.30 6.36
CA ILE A 9 -37.63 22.31 7.20
C ILE A 9 -37.19 21.09 6.35
N MET A 10 -38.05 20.61 5.45
CA MET A 10 -37.70 19.51 4.54
C MET A 10 -36.51 19.86 3.64
N PHE A 11 -36.47 21.07 3.06
CA PHE A 11 -35.33 21.53 2.27
C PHE A 11 -34.05 21.70 3.10
N SER A 12 -34.16 22.16 4.35
CA SER A 12 -33.01 22.25 5.27
C SER A 12 -32.40 20.87 5.56
N LEU A 13 -33.24 19.84 5.76
CA LEU A 13 -32.79 18.47 5.99
C LEU A 13 -32.16 17.84 4.73
N ILE A 14 -32.78 18.03 3.56
CA ILE A 14 -32.26 17.51 2.29
C ILE A 14 -30.96 18.22 1.90
N GLY A 15 -30.88 19.54 2.12
CA GLY A 15 -29.67 20.33 1.90
C GLY A 15 -28.48 19.85 2.73
N SER A 16 -28.72 19.46 3.98
CA SER A 16 -27.69 18.88 4.85
C SER A 16 -27.18 17.53 4.33
N MET A 17 -28.05 16.69 3.75
CA MET A 17 -27.69 15.35 3.27
C MET A 17 -26.94 15.37 1.92
N MET A 18 -27.18 16.37 1.07
CA MET A 18 -26.57 16.45 -0.27
C MET A 18 -25.05 16.63 -0.25
N TRP A 19 -24.48 17.16 0.83
CA TRP A 19 -23.02 17.35 0.97
C TRP A 19 -22.24 16.06 1.24
N VAL A 20 -22.92 14.95 1.56
CA VAL A 20 -22.29 13.67 1.94
C VAL A 20 -22.15 12.72 0.75
N MET A 21 -22.54 13.14 -0.47
CA MET A 21 -22.46 12.26 -1.63
C MET A 21 -20.99 11.97 -2.00
N PRO A 22 -20.56 10.70 -2.03
CA PRO A 22 -19.20 10.37 -2.39
C PRO A 22 -18.96 10.68 -3.86
N SER A 23 -17.81 11.27 -4.15
CA SER A 23 -17.38 11.59 -5.50
C SER A 23 -17.24 10.32 -6.35
N PRO A 24 -17.31 10.43 -7.70
CA PRO A 24 -17.12 9.26 -8.58
C PRO A 24 -15.82 8.50 -8.27
N ARG A 25 -14.73 9.22 -7.97
CA ARG A 25 -13.45 8.64 -7.57
C ARG A 25 -13.53 7.86 -6.25
N GLN A 26 -14.21 8.40 -5.23
CA GLN A 26 -14.40 7.70 -3.96
C GLN A 26 -15.23 6.42 -4.13
N ARG A 27 -16.23 6.43 -5.02
CA ARG A 27 -17.01 5.23 -5.35
C ARG A 27 -16.18 4.18 -6.09
N PHE A 28 -15.29 4.61 -6.99
CA PHE A 28 -14.35 3.70 -7.66
C PHE A 28 -13.41 3.05 -6.65
N GLN A 29 -12.77 3.86 -5.80
CA GLN A 29 -11.86 3.36 -4.75
C GLN A 29 -12.56 2.41 -3.77
N SER A 30 -13.81 2.70 -3.37
CA SER A 30 -14.54 1.80 -2.47
C SER A 30 -14.83 0.44 -3.12
N LYS A 31 -15.17 0.42 -4.42
CA LYS A 31 -15.34 -0.82 -5.18
C LYS A 31 -14.02 -1.58 -5.31
N LEU A 32 -12.94 -0.90 -5.69
CA LEU A 32 -11.62 -1.50 -5.82
C LEU A 32 -11.16 -2.17 -4.51
N ARG A 33 -11.32 -1.48 -3.38
CA ARG A 33 -10.97 -2.02 -2.06
C ARG A 33 -11.85 -3.19 -1.65
N LEU A 34 -13.13 -3.18 -2.03
CA LEU A 34 -14.02 -4.31 -1.80
C LEU A 34 -13.60 -5.54 -2.61
N GLU A 35 -13.22 -5.34 -3.87
CA GLU A 35 -12.67 -6.40 -4.72
C GLU A 35 -11.36 -6.94 -4.15
N ALA A 36 -10.44 -6.06 -3.75
CA ALA A 36 -9.17 -6.45 -3.14
C ALA A 36 -9.35 -7.37 -1.92
N ARG A 37 -10.36 -7.12 -1.09
CA ARG A 37 -10.71 -8.00 0.04
C ARG A 37 -11.11 -9.40 -0.39
N LYS A 38 -11.77 -9.55 -1.55
CA LYS A 38 -12.10 -10.87 -2.13
C LYS A 38 -10.84 -11.62 -2.57
N HIS A 39 -9.79 -10.91 -2.98
CA HIS A 39 -8.47 -11.48 -3.26
C HIS A 39 -7.63 -11.76 -2.00
N GLY A 40 -8.18 -11.52 -0.80
CA GLY A 40 -7.49 -11.77 0.47
C GLY A 40 -6.67 -10.60 0.98
N PHE A 41 -6.71 -9.44 0.33
CA PHE A 41 -6.06 -8.23 0.85
C PHE A 41 -6.82 -7.63 2.03
N GLN A 42 -6.08 -7.22 3.05
CA GLN A 42 -6.54 -6.28 4.06
C GLN A 42 -6.08 -4.88 3.64
N VAL A 43 -7.03 -4.02 3.29
CA VAL A 43 -6.74 -2.65 2.87
C VAL A 43 -6.95 -1.67 4.02
N GLN A 44 -5.89 -0.95 4.39
CA GLN A 44 -5.92 0.09 5.42
C GLN A 44 -5.23 1.36 4.93
N LEU A 45 -5.79 2.53 5.23
CA LEU A 45 -5.10 3.79 4.99
C LEU A 45 -3.99 3.94 6.04
N SER A 46 -2.75 4.05 5.59
CA SER A 46 -1.58 4.17 6.46
C SER A 46 -0.82 5.45 6.15
N ARG A 47 -0.26 6.06 7.20
CA ARG A 47 0.79 7.06 7.05
C ARG A 47 2.10 6.33 6.84
N LEU A 48 2.72 6.54 5.69
CA LEU A 48 4.02 5.98 5.31
C LEU A 48 5.07 7.08 5.47
N GLU A 49 6.10 6.83 6.26
CA GLU A 49 7.25 7.71 6.40
C GLU A 49 8.37 7.19 5.52
N LEU A 50 8.71 7.95 4.48
CA LEU A 50 9.81 7.64 3.58
C LEU A 50 11.13 8.13 4.21
N PRO A 51 12.26 7.48 3.89
CA PRO A 51 13.56 7.98 4.29
C PRO A 51 13.80 9.33 3.60
N ARG A 52 14.61 10.17 4.25
CA ARG A 52 15.01 11.48 3.71
C ARG A 52 15.67 11.32 2.34
N ALA A 53 15.14 12.02 1.34
CA ALA A 53 15.72 12.03 0.00
C ALA A 53 17.10 12.73 0.02
N LYS A 54 17.97 12.39 -0.94
CA LYS A 54 19.28 13.04 -1.07
C LYS A 54 19.12 14.53 -1.30
N GLY A 55 19.72 15.33 -0.41
CA GLY A 55 19.69 16.79 -0.49
C GLY A 55 18.53 17.45 0.27
N GLU A 56 17.60 16.68 0.82
CA GLU A 56 16.50 17.21 1.63
C GLU A 56 16.82 17.19 3.12
N THR A 57 16.17 18.07 3.88
CA THR A 57 16.34 18.18 5.34
C THR A 57 15.24 17.44 6.11
N GLU A 58 14.11 17.10 5.49
CA GLU A 58 13.00 16.45 6.19
C GLU A 58 12.61 15.15 5.50
N SER A 59 12.05 14.22 6.27
CA SER A 59 11.47 12.99 5.75
C SER A 59 10.05 13.26 5.27
N GLU A 60 9.69 12.77 4.08
CA GLU A 60 8.33 12.91 3.55
C GLU A 60 7.40 11.86 4.19
N ALA A 61 6.23 12.30 4.66
CA ALA A 61 5.18 11.40 5.15
C ALA A 61 3.96 11.45 4.22
N ILE A 62 3.66 10.34 3.55
CA ILE A 62 2.54 10.23 2.62
C ILE A 62 1.42 9.36 3.18
N ASN A 63 0.17 9.79 2.98
CA ASN A 63 -1.00 8.97 3.32
C ASN A 63 -1.39 8.15 2.10
N VAL A 64 -1.20 6.83 2.18
CA VAL A 64 -1.43 5.91 1.05
C VAL A 64 -2.09 4.62 1.54
N PRO A 65 -3.01 4.03 0.75
CA PRO A 65 -3.56 2.72 1.06
C PRO A 65 -2.47 1.64 1.10
N ALA A 66 -2.39 0.92 2.21
CA ALA A 66 -1.60 -0.29 2.36
C ALA A 66 -2.47 -1.50 2.03
N TYR A 67 -2.10 -2.23 0.98
CA TYR A 67 -2.69 -3.50 0.59
C TYR A 67 -1.88 -4.62 1.22
N ARG A 68 -2.39 -5.23 2.29
CA ARG A 68 -1.70 -6.28 3.04
C ARG A 68 -2.20 -7.66 2.67
N LEU A 69 -1.30 -8.52 2.20
CA LEU A 69 -1.59 -9.92 1.94
C LEU A 69 -0.97 -10.77 3.05
N LEU A 70 -1.79 -11.61 3.69
CA LEU A 70 -1.31 -12.47 4.77
C LEU A 70 -0.37 -13.54 4.22
N ARG A 71 0.76 -13.74 4.89
CA ARG A 71 1.56 -14.95 4.72
C ARG A 71 0.79 -16.11 5.34
N GLY A 72 0.84 -17.27 4.68
CA GLY A 72 0.28 -18.51 5.22
C GLY A 72 0.90 -18.90 6.57
N ALA A 73 0.54 -20.06 7.09
CA ALA A 73 1.07 -20.55 8.35
C ALA A 73 2.58 -20.87 8.23
N LEU A 74 3.43 -19.93 8.62
CA LEU A 74 4.86 -20.17 8.80
C LEU A 74 5.08 -21.03 10.06
N PRO A 75 5.95 -22.05 10.00
CA PRO A 75 6.41 -22.76 11.19
C PRO A 75 6.96 -21.78 12.23
N LYS A 76 6.70 -22.03 13.52
CA LYS A 76 7.07 -21.12 14.62
C LYS A 76 8.54 -20.69 14.57
N GLY A 77 9.44 -21.63 14.29
CA GLY A 77 10.89 -21.37 14.23
C GLY A 77 11.34 -20.49 13.06
N GLU A 78 10.60 -20.49 11.94
CA GLU A 78 10.87 -19.59 10.80
C GLU A 78 10.32 -18.20 11.06
N ARG A 79 9.16 -18.12 11.73
CA ARG A 79 8.53 -16.86 12.10
C ARG A 79 9.40 -16.05 13.06
N GLU A 80 10.05 -16.70 14.02
CA GLU A 80 10.97 -16.06 14.99
C GLU A 80 12.28 -15.59 14.35
N LYS A 81 12.72 -16.25 13.27
CA LYS A 81 13.95 -15.91 12.54
C LYS A 81 13.70 -14.98 11.35
N TRP A 82 12.46 -14.53 11.17
CA TRP A 82 12.08 -13.74 10.02
C TRP A 82 12.78 -12.38 10.04
N THR A 83 13.46 -12.05 8.96
CA THR A 83 14.05 -10.73 8.78
C THR A 83 13.01 -9.80 8.18
N GLU A 84 12.47 -8.91 9.02
CA GLU A 84 11.59 -7.84 8.55
C GLU A 84 12.37 -6.79 7.76
N TRP A 85 11.77 -6.33 6.67
CA TRP A 85 12.37 -5.28 5.85
C TRP A 85 11.28 -4.42 5.20
N SER A 86 11.65 -3.17 4.88
CA SER A 86 10.81 -2.29 4.10
C SER A 86 11.65 -1.38 3.21
N VAL A 87 11.12 -1.10 2.02
CA VAL A 87 11.73 -0.27 0.99
C VAL A 87 10.71 0.72 0.46
N GLY A 88 11.16 1.92 0.16
CA GLY A 88 10.35 3.00 -0.43
C GLY A 88 10.94 3.42 -1.76
N ARG A 89 10.07 3.91 -2.64
CA ARG A 89 10.42 4.46 -3.95
C ARG A 89 10.89 5.91 -3.79
N VAL A 90 12.12 6.06 -3.33
CA VAL A 90 12.79 7.33 -3.03
C VAL A 90 14.29 7.17 -3.26
N ASP A 91 14.96 8.23 -3.71
CA ASP A 91 16.42 8.25 -3.81
C ASP A 91 17.04 8.79 -2.50
N ALA A 92 17.37 7.88 -1.59
CA ALA A 92 18.03 8.14 -0.32
C ALA A 92 19.42 7.48 -0.30
N PHE A 93 20.18 7.72 0.78
CA PHE A 93 21.52 7.13 0.93
C PHE A 93 21.49 5.62 1.19
N ALA A 94 20.45 5.12 1.87
CA ALA A 94 20.31 3.72 2.21
C ALA A 94 19.73 2.92 1.02
N ASN A 95 20.49 2.78 -0.06
CA ASN A 95 20.00 2.16 -1.31
C ASN A 95 20.82 0.92 -1.73
N GLU A 96 21.61 0.37 -0.82
CA GLU A 96 22.55 -0.72 -1.14
C GLU A 96 21.81 -1.99 -1.60
N GLY A 97 22.17 -2.48 -2.79
CA GLY A 97 21.63 -3.69 -3.42
C GLY A 97 20.21 -3.56 -4.00
N LEU A 98 19.58 -2.40 -3.88
CA LEU A 98 18.27 -2.10 -4.46
C LEU A 98 18.39 -1.51 -5.87
N PRO A 99 17.33 -1.60 -6.70
CA PRO A 99 17.29 -0.93 -7.99
C PRO A 99 17.24 0.59 -7.83
N GLU A 100 17.59 1.31 -8.90
CA GLU A 100 17.53 2.78 -8.92
C GLU A 100 16.12 3.29 -8.57
N GLY A 101 16.07 4.37 -7.78
CA GLY A 101 14.84 4.97 -7.28
C GLY A 101 14.20 4.22 -6.11
N TRP A 102 14.85 3.17 -5.58
CA TRP A 102 14.44 2.49 -4.35
C TRP A 102 15.48 2.63 -3.25
N SER A 103 15.00 2.83 -2.03
CA SER A 103 15.84 2.89 -0.83
C SER A 103 15.20 2.15 0.33
N TRP A 104 16.03 1.63 1.23
CA TRP A 104 15.62 1.01 2.47
C TRP A 104 14.97 2.03 3.40
N ILE A 105 13.80 1.66 3.93
CA ILE A 105 13.17 2.29 5.09
C ILE A 105 13.62 1.54 6.36
N LYS A 106 13.67 0.20 6.28
CA LYS A 106 14.11 -0.70 7.37
C LYS A 106 14.77 -1.94 6.78
N GLY A 107 15.80 -2.45 7.46
CA GLY A 107 16.39 -3.76 7.14
C GLY A 107 17.49 -3.72 6.07
N GLU A 108 18.13 -2.56 5.85
CA GLU A 108 19.34 -2.48 5.03
C GLU A 108 20.39 -3.50 5.52
N ARG A 109 20.99 -4.24 4.58
CA ARG A 109 21.96 -5.33 4.82
C ARG A 109 21.44 -6.51 5.66
N ALA A 110 20.15 -6.57 5.96
CA ALA A 110 19.58 -7.66 6.75
C ALA A 110 19.27 -8.90 5.90
N LEU A 111 18.99 -8.72 4.60
CA LEU A 111 18.76 -9.82 3.66
C LEU A 111 20.07 -10.46 3.20
N ASN A 112 20.05 -11.79 3.07
CA ASN A 112 21.15 -12.51 2.43
C ASN A 112 21.26 -12.15 0.93
N PRO A 113 22.44 -12.32 0.30
CA PRO A 113 22.65 -11.86 -1.08
C PRO A 113 21.70 -12.48 -2.13
N ALA A 114 21.33 -13.76 -1.97
CA ALA A 114 20.42 -14.44 -2.90
C ALA A 114 18.99 -13.87 -2.81
N LYS A 115 18.45 -13.70 -1.60
CA LYS A 115 17.14 -13.07 -1.38
C LYS A 115 17.14 -11.61 -1.81
N LEU A 116 18.23 -10.88 -1.54
CA LEU A 116 18.38 -9.49 -1.97
C LEU A 116 18.35 -9.36 -3.51
N ALA A 117 19.06 -10.23 -4.24
CA ALA A 117 19.03 -10.23 -5.70
C ALA A 117 17.63 -10.49 -6.25
N PHE A 118 16.91 -11.46 -5.67
CA PHE A 118 15.53 -11.74 -6.04
C PHE A 118 14.59 -10.55 -5.76
N VAL A 119 14.62 -10.00 -4.54
CA VAL A 119 13.82 -8.82 -4.17
C VAL A 119 14.14 -7.64 -5.09
N SER A 120 15.42 -7.38 -5.37
CA SER A 120 15.86 -6.30 -6.25
C SER A 120 15.30 -6.45 -7.67
N GLN A 121 15.29 -7.67 -8.22
CA GLN A 121 14.71 -7.93 -9.54
C GLN A 121 13.18 -7.81 -9.54
N TRP A 122 12.52 -8.29 -8.49
CA TRP A 122 11.07 -8.18 -8.32
C TRP A 122 10.62 -6.71 -8.14
N LEU A 123 11.37 -5.87 -7.42
CA LEU A 123 11.05 -4.45 -7.27
C LEU A 123 11.04 -3.70 -8.62
N LYS A 124 11.80 -4.16 -9.62
CA LYS A 124 11.78 -3.59 -10.98
C LYS A 124 10.50 -3.92 -11.75
N THR A 125 9.80 -4.99 -11.41
CA THR A 125 8.54 -5.38 -12.06
C THR A 125 7.33 -4.67 -11.45
N LEU A 126 7.49 -4.07 -10.27
CA LEU A 126 6.40 -3.34 -9.61
C LEU A 126 5.98 -2.10 -10.40
N PRO A 127 4.66 -1.87 -10.52
CA PRO A 127 4.17 -0.69 -11.19
C PRO A 127 4.54 0.58 -10.41
N LYS A 128 4.62 1.70 -11.12
CA LYS A 128 5.06 3.01 -10.58
C LYS A 128 4.17 3.50 -9.43
N GLU A 129 2.92 3.04 -9.39
CA GLU A 129 1.95 3.38 -8.37
C GLU A 129 2.26 2.74 -7.01
N VAL A 130 3.15 1.75 -6.94
CA VAL A 130 3.64 1.22 -5.67
C VAL A 130 4.77 2.12 -5.16
N GLU A 131 4.49 2.75 -4.02
CA GLU A 131 5.38 3.72 -3.36
C GLU A 131 6.30 3.06 -2.34
N ALA A 132 5.87 1.95 -1.73
CA ALA A 132 6.69 1.20 -0.79
C ALA A 132 6.23 -0.25 -0.69
N VAL A 133 7.13 -1.09 -0.21
CA VAL A 133 6.89 -2.48 0.13
C VAL A 133 7.42 -2.75 1.52
N GLU A 134 6.63 -3.45 2.32
CA GLU A 134 7.03 -3.91 3.65
C GLU A 134 6.75 -5.41 3.75
N SER A 135 7.74 -6.15 4.24
CA SER A 135 7.65 -7.58 4.43
C SER A 135 7.87 -7.91 5.91
N THR A 136 6.84 -8.45 6.55
CA THR A 136 6.89 -8.96 7.92
C THR A 136 6.69 -10.46 7.94
N ALA A 137 6.83 -11.08 9.12
CA ALA A 137 6.56 -12.50 9.33
C ALA A 137 5.06 -12.86 9.24
N ILE A 138 4.19 -11.87 9.05
CA ILE A 138 2.72 -12.03 9.05
C ILE A 138 2.13 -11.63 7.71
N HIS A 139 2.62 -10.57 7.10
CA HIS A 139 2.06 -10.04 5.86
C HIS A 139 3.13 -9.44 4.95
N LEU A 140 2.77 -9.37 3.67
CA LEU A 140 3.38 -8.48 2.70
C LEU A 140 2.47 -7.27 2.53
N SER A 141 2.96 -6.07 2.78
CA SER A 141 2.24 -4.81 2.56
C SER A 141 2.77 -4.13 1.30
N LEU A 142 1.87 -3.80 0.36
CA LEU A 142 2.15 -2.95 -0.79
C LEU A 142 1.45 -1.60 -0.59
N PHE A 143 2.22 -0.53 -0.48
CA PHE A 143 1.70 0.83 -0.37
C PHE A 143 1.43 1.36 -1.77
N TRP A 144 0.16 1.38 -2.16
CA TRP A 144 -0.24 1.50 -3.57
C TRP A 144 -1.20 2.67 -3.81
N ARG A 145 -0.84 3.52 -4.77
CA ARG A 145 -1.73 4.57 -5.28
C ARG A 145 -2.70 3.98 -6.29
N GLU A 146 -3.93 3.77 -5.84
CA GLU A 146 -5.03 3.18 -6.60
C GLU A 146 -5.24 3.85 -7.98
N PRO A 147 -4.77 3.25 -9.08
CA PRO A 147 -4.95 3.78 -10.42
C PRO A 147 -6.33 3.41 -10.95
N GLU A 148 -6.90 4.30 -11.76
CA GLU A 148 -8.19 4.05 -12.44
C GLU A 148 -7.97 3.20 -13.73
N ARG A 149 -7.30 2.06 -13.57
CA ARG A 149 -6.98 1.11 -14.66
C ARG A 149 -7.51 -0.28 -14.35
N ALA A 150 -8.24 -0.85 -15.31
CA ALA A 150 -8.72 -2.23 -15.21
C ALA A 150 -7.57 -3.25 -15.15
N GLY A 151 -7.71 -4.30 -14.35
CA GLY A 151 -6.71 -5.35 -14.16
C GLY A 151 -5.51 -4.98 -13.29
N ALA A 152 -5.39 -3.71 -12.84
CA ALA A 152 -4.26 -3.29 -12.03
C ALA A 152 -4.23 -3.98 -10.64
N LEU A 153 -5.40 -4.31 -10.08
CA LEU A 153 -5.51 -5.07 -8.84
C LEU A 153 -5.05 -6.53 -9.02
N ASP A 154 -5.44 -7.18 -10.12
CA ASP A 154 -5.04 -8.56 -10.40
C ASP A 154 -3.52 -8.67 -10.62
N GLU A 155 -2.95 -7.68 -11.32
CA GLU A 155 -1.50 -7.54 -11.49
C GLU A 155 -0.78 -7.37 -10.15
N LEU A 156 -1.27 -6.46 -9.29
CA LEU A 156 -0.73 -6.25 -7.95
C LEU A 156 -0.80 -7.53 -7.10
N HIS A 157 -1.93 -8.25 -7.18
CA HIS A 157 -2.13 -9.51 -6.48
C HIS A 157 -1.17 -10.60 -6.96
N GLY A 158 -0.96 -10.73 -8.28
CA GLY A 158 -0.02 -11.68 -8.87
C GLY A 158 1.41 -11.42 -8.39
N LEU A 159 1.85 -10.16 -8.42
CA LEU A 159 3.17 -9.74 -7.93
C LEU A 159 3.34 -9.98 -6.43
N ALA A 160 2.29 -9.71 -5.63
CA ALA A 160 2.31 -9.97 -4.19
C ALA A 160 2.46 -11.46 -3.88
N LYS A 161 1.71 -12.32 -4.58
CA LYS A 161 1.80 -13.78 -4.43
C LYS A 161 3.18 -14.31 -4.83
N GLN A 162 3.70 -13.86 -5.97
CA GLN A 162 5.03 -14.25 -6.42
C GLN A 162 6.10 -14.01 -5.34
N LEU A 163 6.08 -12.85 -4.68
CA LEU A 163 7.03 -12.57 -3.61
C LEU A 163 6.77 -13.43 -2.36
N ILE A 164 5.50 -13.68 -2.01
CA ILE A 164 5.20 -14.53 -0.86
C ILE A 164 5.70 -15.95 -1.10
N ASP A 165 5.44 -16.53 -2.27
CA ASP A 165 5.76 -17.93 -2.57
C ASP A 165 7.27 -18.20 -2.68
N GLU A 166 8.06 -17.20 -3.10
CA GLU A 166 9.52 -17.32 -3.28
C GLU A 166 10.35 -16.90 -2.04
N VAL A 167 9.77 -16.13 -1.12
CA VAL A 167 10.50 -15.60 0.07
C VAL A 167 10.18 -16.37 1.35
N VAL A 168 9.10 -17.16 1.36
CA VAL A 168 8.82 -18.20 2.38
C VAL A 168 9.93 -19.24 2.36
#